data_AF-A0A9R1S1V7-F1
#
_entry.id   AF-A0A9R1S1V7-F1
#
_cell.length_a   1.000
_cell.length_b   1.000
_cell.length_c   1.000
_cell.angle_alpha   90.00
_cell.angle_beta   90.00
_cell.angle_gamma   90.00
#
_symmetry.space_group_name_H-M   'P 1'
#
loop_
_entity.id
_entity.type
_entity.pdbx_description
1 polymer ?
#
loop_
_entity_poly.entity_id
_entity_poly.type
_entity_poly.pdbx_seq_one_letter_code
_entity_poly.pdbx_strand_id
1 'polypeptide(L)'
;MPVYRIRGVDVDFPYDAYDCQITYMDRVLQSLQQGNNALLESPTGTGKTLCLLCSTLAWRRTFGEFLRGGGGGGGGGGSQPSGSQQSGASATQSSSYPVIIYASRTHSQLRQVIKELKATSYRPKMAVLGSREQMCIHEEVSKLQGKAQNNGCHYLCKKRLCRHNNIVTDYMKNNTEIGSEPFDIEDLVNIGRTKGPCPYYISRELSKSVDILFAPYNYLIDPGNRRSLTGISWDNAVLIFDEAHNLESICADAASFDLLTSNLTSCITEAQECIQLCSFKRSIENSAEKQFDPENYAILKALLMALEKKIGELVIDSKELGYTKPGSYIYEFLSELNITSETSKKLIEIIDSASLLLEEGNSGETKAGVKAKSTVSRLETIRDMLDIIFKGGGQNHAKYYSFHVNESSRQTSGDSLQVFGKASRTLSWWCFNPGLAMEEFLKLGVRSIILTSGTLSPLDSLAMELNLEFPVRLENPHVISQDQIWVGVVPVGPSGHPLNSSYRTRETVKYKQELGTVIGRQFKV
;
A
#
# COMPACT_ATOMS: atom_id res chain seq x y z
N MET A 1 3.93 -34.38 -10.43
CA MET A 1 4.65 -33.34 -9.68
C MET A 1 5.46 -34.06 -8.63
N PRO A 2 6.80 -33.96 -8.61
CA PRO A 2 7.61 -34.50 -7.52
C PRO A 2 7.24 -33.88 -6.18
N VAL A 3 7.46 -34.64 -5.12
CA VAL A 3 7.20 -34.23 -3.73
C VAL A 3 8.52 -34.25 -2.97
N TYR A 4 8.86 -33.13 -2.36
CA TYR A 4 10.07 -32.97 -1.57
C TYR A 4 9.74 -32.86 -0.09
N ARG A 5 10.27 -33.77 0.73
CA ARG A 5 10.13 -33.72 2.19
C ARG A 5 11.19 -32.79 2.78
N ILE A 6 10.81 -31.55 3.10
CA ILE A 6 11.73 -30.52 3.61
C ILE A 6 11.23 -30.09 4.99
N ARG A 7 12.09 -30.17 6.02
CA ARG A 7 11.75 -29.85 7.43
C ARG A 7 10.44 -30.48 7.93
N GLY A 8 10.14 -31.71 7.50
CA GLY A 8 8.90 -32.39 7.89
C GLY A 8 7.63 -31.84 7.20
N VAL A 9 7.77 -31.12 6.10
CA VAL A 9 6.66 -30.66 5.24
C VAL A 9 6.80 -31.29 3.86
N ASP A 10 5.69 -31.79 3.32
CA ASP A 10 5.65 -32.31 1.94
C ASP A 10 5.37 -31.15 0.98
N VAL A 11 6.35 -30.83 0.15
CA VAL A 11 6.25 -29.77 -0.84
C VAL A 11 6.05 -30.39 -2.21
N ASP A 12 4.81 -30.33 -2.72
CA ASP A 12 4.51 -30.57 -4.13
C ASP A 12 5.21 -29.49 -4.97
N PHE A 13 6.05 -29.88 -5.93
CA PHE A 13 6.73 -28.95 -6.83
C PHE A 13 6.44 -29.31 -8.29
N PRO A 14 6.19 -28.33 -9.19
CA PRO A 14 5.74 -28.63 -10.55
C PRO A 14 6.82 -29.23 -11.47
N TYR A 15 8.09 -29.12 -11.12
CA TYR A 15 9.26 -29.58 -11.90
C TYR A 15 10.24 -30.34 -11.01
N ASP A 16 11.28 -30.93 -11.59
CA ASP A 16 12.42 -31.39 -10.80
C ASP A 16 13.19 -30.18 -10.25
N ALA A 17 13.26 -30.07 -8.92
CA ALA A 17 13.88 -28.94 -8.25
C ALA A 17 15.41 -29.00 -8.31
N TYR A 18 16.05 -27.86 -8.58
CA TYR A 18 17.49 -27.69 -8.43
C TYR A 18 17.90 -27.61 -6.95
N ASP A 19 19.17 -27.92 -6.64
CA ASP A 19 19.68 -27.87 -5.26
C ASP A 19 19.52 -26.48 -4.61
N CYS A 20 19.70 -25.40 -5.38
CA CYS A 20 19.48 -24.03 -4.91
C CYS A 20 18.01 -23.74 -4.61
N GLN A 21 17.07 -24.38 -5.31
CA GLN A 21 15.63 -24.28 -5.06
C GLN A 21 15.24 -25.05 -3.80
N ILE A 22 15.79 -26.25 -3.58
CA ILE A 22 15.59 -27.01 -2.35
C ILE A 22 16.11 -26.22 -1.14
N THR A 23 17.30 -25.64 -1.26
CA THR A 23 17.88 -24.77 -0.22
C THR A 23 17.00 -23.54 0.04
N TYR A 24 16.48 -22.92 -1.02
CA TYR A 24 15.56 -21.78 -0.90
C TYR A 24 14.28 -22.17 -0.15
N MET A 25 13.65 -23.29 -0.53
CA MET A 25 12.45 -23.82 0.14
C MET A 25 12.73 -24.18 1.61
N ASP A 26 13.91 -24.73 1.94
CA ASP A 26 14.31 -24.99 3.34
C ASP A 26 14.31 -23.71 4.18
N ARG A 27 14.87 -22.61 3.65
CA ARG A 27 14.94 -21.34 4.36
C ARG A 27 13.57 -20.69 4.53
N VAL A 28 12.71 -20.75 3.51
CA VAL A 28 11.31 -20.31 3.66
C VAL A 28 10.64 -21.11 4.78
N LEU A 29 10.70 -22.44 4.75
CA LEU A 29 10.09 -23.30 5.77
C LEU A 29 10.69 -23.06 7.17
N GLN A 30 12.00 -22.80 7.27
CA GLN A 30 12.65 -22.43 8.53
C GLN A 30 11.99 -21.20 9.15
N SER A 31 11.86 -20.12 8.38
CA SER A 31 11.21 -18.87 8.79
C SER A 31 9.76 -19.11 9.22
N LEU A 32 9.00 -19.82 8.39
CA LEU A 32 7.61 -20.16 8.61
C LEU A 32 7.37 -21.16 9.75
N GLN A 33 8.34 -21.94 10.18
CA GLN A 33 8.18 -22.81 11.36
C GLN A 33 8.63 -22.10 12.64
N GLN A 34 9.64 -21.24 12.57
CA GLN A 34 10.21 -20.58 13.75
C GLN A 34 9.52 -19.26 14.12
N GLY A 35 8.81 -18.62 13.19
CA GLY A 35 8.22 -17.29 13.46
C GLY A 35 9.22 -16.16 13.27
N ASN A 36 10.23 -16.39 12.43
CA ASN A 36 11.33 -15.46 12.22
C ASN A 36 11.21 -14.81 10.85
N ASN A 37 11.58 -13.54 10.73
CA ASN A 37 11.67 -12.89 9.43
C ASN A 37 12.82 -13.48 8.60
N ALA A 38 12.67 -13.43 7.28
CA ALA A 38 13.66 -13.93 6.34
C ALA A 38 14.05 -12.91 5.28
N LEU A 39 15.33 -12.92 4.91
CA LEU A 39 15.88 -12.14 3.82
C LEU A 39 16.56 -13.09 2.85
N LEU A 40 15.93 -13.29 1.68
CA LEU A 40 16.28 -14.34 0.73
C LEU A 40 16.69 -13.71 -0.60
N GLU A 41 17.98 -13.76 -0.90
CA GLU A 41 18.54 -13.32 -2.17
C GLU A 41 18.81 -14.55 -3.04
N SER A 42 18.30 -14.50 -4.27
CA SER A 42 18.59 -15.51 -5.27
C SER A 42 18.49 -14.90 -6.67
N PRO A 43 19.42 -15.20 -7.59
CA PRO A 43 19.44 -14.60 -8.91
C PRO A 43 18.12 -14.71 -9.69
N THR A 44 17.93 -13.85 -10.70
CA THR A 44 16.81 -13.99 -11.62
C THR A 44 16.92 -15.30 -12.41
N GLY A 45 15.76 -15.91 -12.74
CA GLY A 45 15.72 -17.17 -13.47
C GLY A 45 15.87 -18.46 -12.64
N THR A 46 16.12 -18.37 -11.33
CA THR A 46 16.24 -19.56 -10.45
C THR A 46 14.91 -20.15 -9.98
N GLY A 47 13.77 -19.56 -10.36
CA GLY A 47 12.44 -20.01 -9.94
C GLY A 47 12.05 -19.63 -8.50
N LYS A 48 12.55 -18.48 -8.00
CA LYS A 48 12.22 -17.93 -6.67
C LYS A 48 10.73 -17.95 -6.36
N THR A 49 9.91 -17.43 -7.27
CA THR A 49 8.47 -17.28 -7.10
C THR A 49 7.79 -18.64 -6.89
N LEU A 50 8.11 -19.65 -7.73
CA LEU A 50 7.65 -21.03 -7.51
C LEU A 50 8.11 -21.61 -6.18
N CYS A 51 9.38 -21.45 -5.81
CA CYS A 51 9.90 -21.95 -4.53
C CYS A 51 9.13 -21.34 -3.36
N LEU A 52 8.91 -20.03 -3.41
CA LEU A 52 8.21 -19.27 -2.38
C LEU A 52 6.73 -19.67 -2.28
N LEU A 53 6.02 -19.77 -3.40
CA LEU A 53 4.62 -20.22 -3.42
C LEU A 53 4.48 -21.64 -2.89
N CYS A 54 5.25 -22.59 -3.43
CA CYS A 54 5.09 -24.01 -3.09
C CYS A 54 5.42 -24.27 -1.62
N SER A 55 6.54 -23.75 -1.12
CA SER A 55 6.93 -23.93 0.29
C SER A 55 5.95 -23.26 1.26
N THR A 56 5.49 -22.04 0.96
CA THR A 56 4.55 -21.33 1.85
C THR A 56 3.17 -21.99 1.85
N LEU A 57 2.66 -22.41 0.69
CA LEU A 57 1.35 -23.08 0.59
C LEU A 57 1.39 -24.50 1.18
N ALA A 58 2.49 -25.24 0.99
CA ALA A 58 2.71 -26.53 1.65
C ALA A 58 2.69 -26.37 3.18
N TRP A 59 3.39 -25.36 3.70
CA TRP A 59 3.38 -25.04 5.12
C TRP A 59 1.97 -24.70 5.62
N ARG A 60 1.22 -23.83 4.92
CA ARG A 60 -0.15 -23.48 5.33
C ARG A 60 -1.09 -24.69 5.28
N ARG A 61 -0.89 -25.64 4.35
CA ARG A 61 -1.65 -26.91 4.29
C ARG A 61 -1.41 -27.80 5.52
N THR A 62 -0.28 -27.67 6.24
CA THR A 62 -0.03 -28.46 7.46
C THR A 62 -0.99 -28.15 8.61
N PHE A 63 -1.62 -26.96 8.60
CA PHE A 63 -2.64 -26.59 9.60
C PHE A 63 -4.02 -27.14 9.25
N GLY A 64 -4.25 -27.51 7.99
CA GLY A 64 -5.51 -28.05 7.50
C GLY A 64 -5.72 -27.80 6.02
N GLU A 65 -6.80 -28.35 5.48
CA GLU A 65 -7.18 -28.15 4.07
C GLU A 65 -7.39 -26.67 3.72
N PHE A 66 -7.24 -26.35 2.44
CA PHE A 66 -7.54 -25.01 1.94
C PHE A 66 -9.02 -24.70 2.09
N LEU A 67 -9.34 -23.42 2.31
CA LEU A 67 -10.73 -22.99 2.45
C LEU A 67 -11.49 -23.31 1.16
N ARG A 68 -12.70 -23.86 1.31
CA ARG A 68 -13.64 -24.14 0.21
C ARG A 68 -14.98 -23.51 0.56
N GLY A 69 -15.64 -22.89 -0.40
CA GLY A 69 -16.96 -22.29 -0.16
C GLY A 69 -16.94 -21.12 0.85
N GLY A 70 -18.07 -20.44 1.04
CA GLY A 70 -18.26 -19.42 2.07
C GLY A 70 -19.46 -19.74 2.93
N GLY A 71 -19.28 -19.88 4.24
CA GLY A 71 -20.37 -20.06 5.19
C GLY A 71 -19.84 -20.42 6.58
N GLY A 72 -19.99 -19.51 7.53
CA GLY A 72 -19.70 -19.76 8.93
C GLY A 72 -20.64 -20.81 9.56
N GLY A 73 -20.16 -21.44 10.63
CA GLY A 73 -20.96 -22.05 11.69
C GLY A 73 -21.96 -23.14 11.27
N GLY A 74 -21.53 -24.41 11.34
CA GLY A 74 -22.43 -25.56 11.30
C GLY A 74 -21.64 -26.85 11.20
N GLY A 75 -21.67 -27.67 12.25
CA GLY A 75 -20.76 -28.80 12.44
C GLY A 75 -21.05 -30.08 11.64
N GLY A 76 -20.18 -31.06 11.90
CA GLY A 76 -20.26 -32.47 11.49
C GLY A 76 -19.21 -32.81 10.41
N GLY A 77 -18.33 -33.80 10.52
CA GLY A 77 -18.08 -34.83 11.53
C GLY A 77 -17.11 -35.88 10.94
N GLY A 78 -16.30 -36.52 11.80
CA GLY A 78 -15.46 -37.70 11.49
C GLY A 78 -13.98 -37.36 11.21
N SER A 79 -12.96 -37.90 11.90
CA SER A 79 -12.88 -39.01 12.84
C SER A 79 -11.64 -38.82 13.73
N GLN A 80 -11.80 -38.84 15.06
CA GLN A 80 -10.69 -39.01 16.01
C GLN A 80 -10.53 -40.50 16.35
N PRO A 81 -9.32 -40.98 16.66
CA PRO A 81 -9.12 -42.01 17.64
C PRO A 81 -8.83 -41.39 19.03
N SER A 82 -9.43 -42.05 20.00
CA SER A 82 -9.53 -41.90 21.45
C SER A 82 -8.26 -41.55 22.24
N GLY A 83 -8.40 -40.75 23.31
CA GLY A 83 -7.38 -40.65 24.38
C GLY A 83 -7.58 -39.57 25.45
N SER A 84 -8.53 -39.79 26.38
CA SER A 84 -8.63 -39.29 27.78
C SER A 84 -8.64 -37.77 28.13
N GLN A 85 -9.61 -37.43 28.98
CA GLN A 85 -9.98 -36.12 29.54
C GLN A 85 -8.97 -35.53 30.54
N GLN A 86 -8.81 -34.20 30.54
CA GLN A 86 -9.00 -33.34 31.73
C GLN A 86 -9.17 -31.85 31.36
N SER A 87 -9.84 -31.15 32.26
CA SER A 87 -10.64 -29.93 32.14
C SER A 87 -9.89 -28.59 32.23
N GLY A 88 -10.43 -27.53 31.59
CA GLY A 88 -10.25 -26.14 32.07
C GLY A 88 -10.19 -25.05 31.00
N ALA A 89 -11.02 -24.02 31.18
CA ALA A 89 -11.04 -22.70 30.51
C ALA A 89 -11.65 -22.61 29.09
N SER A 90 -12.89 -22.09 29.07
CA SER A 90 -13.59 -21.60 27.87
C SER A 90 -12.89 -20.35 27.34
N ALA A 91 -12.03 -20.53 26.35
CA ALA A 91 -11.65 -19.50 25.40
C ALA A 91 -12.41 -19.78 24.10
N THR A 92 -13.16 -18.80 23.62
CA THR A 92 -13.72 -18.77 22.26
C THR A 92 -12.59 -18.91 21.24
N GLN A 93 -12.29 -20.14 20.82
CA GLN A 93 -11.29 -20.45 19.81
C GLN A 93 -11.81 -20.03 18.43
N SER A 94 -11.43 -18.84 17.96
CA SER A 94 -11.44 -18.53 16.53
C SER A 94 -10.24 -19.24 15.90
N SER A 95 -10.39 -20.49 15.49
CA SER A 95 -9.34 -21.25 14.80
C SER A 95 -9.18 -20.73 13.36
N SER A 96 -8.57 -19.55 13.18
CA SER A 96 -8.16 -19.07 11.86
C SER A 96 -6.75 -19.54 11.58
N TYR A 97 -6.58 -20.37 10.55
CA TYR A 97 -5.25 -20.71 10.04
C TYR A 97 -4.51 -19.45 9.58
N PRO A 98 -3.16 -19.47 9.55
CA PRO A 98 -2.35 -18.37 9.03
C PRO A 98 -2.77 -17.96 7.62
N VAL A 99 -3.01 -16.66 7.42
CA VAL A 99 -3.21 -16.07 6.08
C VAL A 99 -1.87 -15.69 5.48
N ILE A 100 -1.66 -16.04 4.21
CA ILE A 100 -0.48 -15.62 3.45
C ILE A 100 -0.83 -14.34 2.70
N ILE A 101 -0.04 -13.28 2.88
CA ILE A 101 -0.16 -12.04 2.13
C ILE A 101 1.05 -11.94 1.21
N TYR A 102 0.82 -12.17 -0.08
CA TYR A 102 1.83 -12.10 -1.13
C TYR A 102 1.80 -10.72 -1.77
N ALA A 103 2.84 -9.95 -1.53
CA ALA A 103 2.98 -8.60 -2.02
C ALA A 103 4.01 -8.52 -3.15
N SER A 104 3.73 -7.72 -4.17
CA SER A 104 4.68 -7.37 -5.25
C SER A 104 4.57 -5.90 -5.59
N ARG A 105 5.56 -5.34 -6.29
CA ARG A 105 5.55 -3.92 -6.68
C ARG A 105 4.42 -3.59 -7.67
N THR A 106 4.17 -4.45 -8.66
CA THR A 106 3.19 -4.16 -9.73
C THR A 106 2.18 -5.29 -9.93
N HIS A 107 1.02 -4.95 -10.51
CA HIS A 107 0.02 -5.95 -10.90
C HIS A 107 0.51 -6.89 -11.99
N SER A 108 1.38 -6.42 -12.90
CA SER A 108 1.96 -7.29 -13.92
C SER A 108 2.82 -8.39 -13.31
N GLN A 109 3.56 -8.09 -12.24
CA GLN A 109 4.29 -9.10 -11.47
C GLN A 109 3.34 -10.06 -10.77
N LEU A 110 2.30 -9.57 -10.06
CA LEU A 110 1.30 -10.43 -9.43
C LEU A 110 0.62 -11.38 -10.43
N ARG A 111 0.33 -10.89 -11.64
CA ARG A 111 -0.21 -11.72 -12.72
C ARG A 111 0.73 -12.85 -13.11
N GLN A 112 2.05 -12.60 -13.15
CA GLN A 112 3.05 -13.63 -13.37
C GLN A 112 3.07 -14.66 -12.23
N VAL A 113 3.03 -14.20 -10.97
CA VAL A 113 2.95 -15.08 -9.78
C VAL A 113 1.71 -15.97 -9.84
N ILE A 114 0.56 -15.43 -10.19
CA ILE A 114 -0.70 -16.18 -10.32
C ILE A 114 -0.62 -17.20 -11.46
N LYS A 115 0.05 -16.86 -12.57
CA LYS A 115 0.32 -17.81 -13.65
C LYS A 115 1.18 -18.98 -13.19
N GLU A 116 2.18 -18.72 -12.35
CA GLU A 116 2.98 -19.78 -11.72
C GLU A 116 2.14 -20.62 -10.75
N LEU A 117 1.28 -20.01 -9.94
CA LEU A 117 0.34 -20.73 -9.07
C LEU A 117 -0.57 -21.67 -9.88
N LYS A 118 -1.08 -21.24 -11.03
CA LYS A 118 -1.87 -22.07 -11.97
C LYS A 118 -1.12 -23.33 -12.43
N ALA A 119 0.21 -23.28 -12.49
CA ALA A 119 1.05 -24.42 -12.88
C ALA A 119 1.31 -25.42 -11.74
N THR A 120 0.88 -25.13 -10.52
CA THR A 120 1.05 -26.02 -9.35
C THR A 120 -0.20 -26.86 -9.05
N SER A 121 -0.08 -27.84 -8.14
CA SER A 121 -1.21 -28.61 -7.59
C SER A 121 -1.98 -27.85 -6.50
N TYR A 122 -1.47 -26.72 -6.01
CA TYR A 122 -2.10 -25.98 -4.92
C TYR A 122 -3.34 -25.23 -5.41
N ARG A 123 -4.43 -25.32 -4.63
CA ARG A 123 -5.70 -24.62 -4.86
C ARG A 123 -6.16 -23.90 -3.58
N PRO A 124 -5.37 -22.92 -3.10
CA PRO A 124 -5.76 -22.09 -1.97
C PRO A 124 -6.96 -21.23 -2.36
N LYS A 125 -7.83 -20.92 -1.39
CA LYS A 125 -8.79 -19.84 -1.59
C LYS A 125 -8.03 -18.52 -1.67
N MET A 126 -8.15 -17.83 -2.79
CA MET A 126 -7.37 -16.63 -3.05
C MET A 126 -8.19 -15.39 -3.37
N ALA A 127 -7.58 -14.23 -3.13
CA ALA A 127 -8.05 -12.95 -3.64
C ALA A 127 -6.87 -12.18 -4.24
N VAL A 128 -7.15 -11.36 -5.25
CA VAL A 128 -6.20 -10.39 -5.79
C VAL A 128 -6.80 -9.00 -5.65
N LEU A 129 -6.07 -8.09 -4.99
CA LEU A 129 -6.48 -6.70 -4.86
C LEU A 129 -6.04 -5.90 -6.08
N GLY A 130 -6.82 -4.87 -6.40
CA GLY A 130 -6.53 -3.93 -7.48
C GLY A 130 -7.35 -2.66 -7.36
N SER A 131 -6.93 -1.65 -8.11
CA SER A 131 -7.60 -0.36 -8.11
C SER A 131 -8.92 -0.43 -8.87
N ARG A 132 -9.79 0.57 -8.65
CA ARG A 132 -11.00 0.74 -9.46
C ARG A 132 -10.66 0.97 -10.94
N GLU A 133 -9.51 1.56 -11.24
CA GLU A 133 -9.08 1.83 -12.62
C GLU A 133 -8.89 0.54 -13.41
N GLN A 134 -8.46 -0.53 -12.73
CA GLN A 134 -8.23 -1.82 -13.34
C GLN A 134 -9.47 -2.71 -13.35
N MET A 135 -10.35 -2.55 -12.36
CA MET A 135 -11.45 -3.48 -12.09
C MET A 135 -12.85 -2.94 -12.44
N CYS A 136 -13.02 -1.65 -12.69
CA CYS A 136 -14.34 -1.06 -12.95
C CYS A 136 -14.86 -1.45 -14.34
N ILE A 137 -16.10 -1.96 -14.37
CA ILE A 137 -16.82 -2.34 -15.60
C ILE A 137 -18.05 -1.46 -15.87
N HIS A 138 -18.30 -0.45 -15.03
CA HIS A 138 -19.41 0.46 -15.21
C HIS A 138 -19.08 1.49 -16.28
N GLU A 139 -19.88 1.54 -17.34
CA GLU A 139 -19.63 2.28 -18.59
C GLU A 139 -19.12 3.72 -18.39
N GLU A 140 -19.77 4.51 -17.54
CA GLU A 140 -19.38 5.89 -17.30
C GLU A 140 -18.24 6.05 -16.29
N VAL A 141 -18.15 5.18 -15.29
CA VAL A 141 -17.15 5.30 -14.21
C VAL A 141 -15.79 4.78 -14.68
N SER A 142 -15.76 3.74 -15.54
CA SER A 142 -14.52 3.20 -16.10
C SER A 142 -13.77 4.21 -16.99
N LYS A 143 -14.46 5.25 -17.49
CA LYS A 143 -13.86 6.34 -18.29
C LYS A 143 -13.16 7.41 -17.42
N LEU A 144 -13.45 7.43 -16.12
CA LEU A 144 -12.83 8.35 -15.16
C LEU A 144 -11.51 7.77 -14.65
N GLN A 145 -10.63 8.63 -14.13
CA GLN A 145 -9.36 8.25 -13.52
C GLN A 145 -9.16 8.88 -12.13
N GLY A 146 -8.32 8.24 -11.33
CA GLY A 146 -7.89 8.68 -10.00
C GLY A 146 -9.06 9.00 -9.06
N LYS A 147 -8.96 10.15 -8.39
CA LYS A 147 -9.98 10.61 -7.42
C LYS A 147 -11.36 10.75 -8.06
N ALA A 148 -11.47 11.21 -9.31
CA ALA A 148 -12.76 11.37 -9.98
C ALA A 148 -13.48 10.02 -10.15
N GLN A 149 -12.74 8.96 -10.48
CA GLN A 149 -13.30 7.62 -10.59
C GLN A 149 -13.77 7.07 -9.23
N ASN A 150 -12.92 7.20 -8.20
CA ASN A 150 -13.27 6.78 -6.85
C ASN A 150 -14.57 7.44 -6.40
N ASN A 151 -14.66 8.75 -6.58
CA ASN A 151 -15.83 9.56 -6.23
C ASN A 151 -17.09 9.11 -6.98
N GLY A 152 -17.01 8.94 -8.30
CA GLY A 152 -18.12 8.46 -9.12
C GLY A 152 -18.59 7.06 -8.71
N CYS A 153 -17.66 6.15 -8.41
CA CYS A 153 -17.98 4.81 -7.93
C CYS A 153 -18.70 4.86 -6.57
N HIS A 154 -18.14 5.57 -5.59
CA HIS A 154 -18.73 5.71 -4.26
C HIS A 154 -20.14 6.30 -4.31
N TYR A 155 -20.34 7.37 -5.09
CA TYR A 155 -21.65 7.98 -5.32
C TYR A 155 -22.70 6.96 -5.78
N LEU A 156 -22.40 6.23 -6.87
CA LEU A 156 -23.33 5.27 -7.44
C LEU A 156 -23.60 4.08 -6.51
N CYS A 157 -22.59 3.61 -5.78
CA CYS A 157 -22.75 2.50 -4.84
C CYS A 157 -23.61 2.90 -3.64
N LYS A 158 -23.36 4.08 -3.06
CA LYS A 158 -24.14 4.61 -1.93
C LYS A 158 -25.61 4.80 -2.29
N LYS A 159 -25.88 5.33 -3.48
CA LYS A 159 -27.23 5.51 -4.02
C LYS A 159 -27.87 4.22 -4.56
N ARG A 160 -27.17 3.08 -4.50
CA ARG A 160 -27.57 1.81 -5.10
C ARG A 160 -27.92 1.94 -6.59
N LEU A 161 -27.28 2.86 -7.30
CA LEU A 161 -27.42 3.06 -8.76
C LEU A 161 -26.42 2.21 -9.55
N CYS A 162 -25.36 1.70 -8.92
CA CYS A 162 -24.43 0.79 -9.56
C CYS A 162 -25.01 -0.63 -9.63
N ARG A 163 -25.60 -0.99 -10.78
CA ARG A 163 -26.13 -2.35 -11.03
C ARG A 163 -25.14 -3.47 -10.70
N HIS A 164 -23.85 -3.24 -10.99
CA HIS A 164 -22.80 -4.24 -10.82
C HIS A 164 -22.49 -4.48 -9.33
N ASN A 165 -22.46 -3.43 -8.51
CA ASN A 165 -22.20 -3.56 -7.07
C ASN A 165 -23.39 -4.21 -6.34
N ASN A 166 -24.61 -3.81 -6.70
CA ASN A 166 -25.83 -4.25 -6.02
C ASN A 166 -26.01 -5.78 -6.03
N ILE A 167 -25.49 -6.47 -7.04
CA ILE A 167 -25.63 -7.93 -7.18
C ILE A 167 -24.45 -8.71 -6.58
N VAL A 168 -23.40 -8.06 -6.07
CA VAL A 168 -22.19 -8.75 -5.57
C VAL A 168 -22.52 -9.70 -4.44
N THR A 169 -23.31 -9.25 -3.46
CA THR A 169 -23.67 -10.07 -2.29
C THR A 169 -24.40 -11.35 -2.68
N ASP A 170 -25.40 -11.26 -3.55
CA ASP A 170 -26.17 -12.42 -4.00
C ASP A 170 -25.35 -13.32 -4.92
N TYR A 171 -24.50 -12.72 -5.78
CA TYR A 171 -23.59 -13.46 -6.63
C TYR A 171 -22.60 -14.30 -5.79
N MET A 172 -21.99 -13.71 -4.76
CA MET A 172 -21.04 -14.39 -3.88
C MET A 172 -21.71 -15.54 -3.09
N LYS A 173 -22.95 -15.36 -2.63
CA LYS A 173 -23.72 -16.43 -1.98
C LYS A 173 -23.99 -17.61 -2.90
N ASN A 174 -24.29 -17.35 -4.18
CA ASN A 174 -24.59 -18.39 -5.17
C ASN A 174 -23.33 -18.99 -5.83
N ASN A 175 -22.15 -18.40 -5.63
CA ASN A 175 -20.89 -18.84 -6.23
C ASN A 175 -19.84 -19.00 -5.14
N THR A 176 -20.09 -19.88 -4.18
CA THR A 176 -19.24 -20.09 -3.00
C THR A 176 -17.81 -20.52 -3.35
N GLU A 177 -17.63 -21.19 -4.48
CA GLU A 177 -16.33 -21.64 -5.00
C GLU A 177 -15.52 -20.54 -5.69
N ILE A 178 -16.01 -19.29 -5.75
CA ILE A 178 -15.22 -18.20 -6.32
C ILE A 178 -13.94 -18.00 -5.50
N GLY A 179 -12.82 -17.98 -6.21
CA GLY A 179 -11.48 -17.91 -5.63
C GLY A 179 -10.87 -19.24 -5.18
N SER A 180 -11.58 -20.37 -5.33
CA SER A 180 -11.00 -21.71 -5.16
C SER A 180 -10.02 -22.09 -6.27
N GLU A 181 -10.18 -21.52 -7.47
CA GLU A 181 -9.26 -21.66 -8.59
C GLU A 181 -8.44 -20.38 -8.77
N PRO A 182 -7.13 -20.46 -9.10
CA PRO A 182 -6.33 -19.27 -9.27
C PRO A 182 -6.81 -18.38 -10.42
N PHE A 183 -6.95 -17.08 -10.15
CA PHE A 183 -7.44 -16.10 -11.11
C PHE A 183 -6.67 -14.78 -11.00
N ASP A 184 -6.45 -14.10 -12.13
CA ASP A 184 -5.86 -12.75 -12.16
C ASP A 184 -6.94 -11.65 -12.23
N ILE A 185 -6.52 -10.38 -12.31
CA ILE A 185 -7.46 -9.25 -12.36
C ILE A 185 -8.32 -9.32 -13.62
N GLU A 186 -7.70 -9.67 -14.75
CA GLU A 186 -8.36 -9.79 -16.04
C GLU A 186 -9.42 -10.89 -16.04
N ASP A 187 -9.13 -12.03 -15.42
CA ASP A 187 -10.10 -13.11 -15.18
C ASP A 187 -11.32 -12.59 -14.39
N LEU A 188 -11.09 -11.83 -13.32
CA LEU A 188 -12.16 -11.27 -12.49
C LEU A 188 -12.98 -10.20 -13.23
N VAL A 189 -12.33 -9.37 -14.05
CA VAL A 189 -13.00 -8.40 -14.93
C VAL A 189 -13.88 -9.12 -15.96
N ASN A 190 -13.39 -10.22 -16.54
CA ASN A 190 -14.16 -11.04 -17.48
C ASN A 190 -15.38 -11.67 -16.81
N ILE A 191 -15.25 -12.16 -15.56
CA ILE A 191 -16.38 -12.61 -14.75
C ILE A 191 -17.42 -11.48 -14.60
N GLY A 192 -16.98 -10.27 -14.25
CA GLY A 192 -17.88 -9.14 -14.10
C GLY A 192 -18.57 -8.73 -15.41
N ARG A 193 -17.86 -8.76 -16.54
CA ARG A 193 -18.42 -8.43 -17.86
C ARG A 193 -19.44 -9.47 -18.35
N THR A 194 -19.18 -10.75 -18.10
CA THR A 194 -20.02 -11.85 -18.58
C THR A 194 -21.20 -12.16 -17.67
N LYS A 195 -20.98 -12.11 -16.35
CA LYS A 195 -21.98 -12.49 -15.34
C LYS A 195 -22.61 -11.30 -14.61
N GLY A 196 -22.05 -10.09 -14.76
CA GLY A 196 -22.57 -8.84 -14.22
C GLY A 196 -21.97 -8.30 -12.91
N PRO A 197 -21.45 -9.08 -11.94
CA PRO A 197 -21.09 -8.52 -10.62
C PRO A 197 -19.85 -7.63 -10.70
N CYS A 198 -19.73 -6.65 -9.79
CA CYS A 198 -18.60 -5.73 -9.78
C CYS A 198 -17.29 -6.45 -9.37
N PRO A 199 -16.27 -6.51 -10.25
CA PRO A 199 -15.00 -7.18 -9.94
C PRO A 199 -14.30 -6.60 -8.70
N TYR A 200 -14.30 -5.26 -8.57
CA TYR A 200 -13.69 -4.56 -7.44
C TYR A 200 -14.29 -4.98 -6.10
N TYR A 201 -15.61 -5.09 -5.99
CA TYR A 201 -16.24 -5.47 -4.72
C TYR A 201 -16.21 -6.98 -4.48
N ILE A 202 -16.15 -7.80 -5.53
CA ILE A 202 -15.87 -9.25 -5.37
C ILE A 202 -14.51 -9.45 -4.73
N SER A 203 -13.44 -8.81 -5.21
CA SER A 203 -12.10 -8.98 -4.64
C SER A 203 -12.03 -8.54 -3.18
N ARG A 204 -12.71 -7.44 -2.82
CA ARG A 204 -12.82 -6.96 -1.44
C ARG A 204 -13.59 -7.94 -0.54
N GLU A 205 -14.70 -8.50 -1.03
CA GLU A 205 -15.45 -9.49 -0.24
C GLU A 205 -14.65 -10.78 -0.04
N LEU A 206 -13.96 -11.25 -1.09
CA LEU A 206 -13.08 -12.40 -1.00
C LEU A 206 -11.98 -12.20 0.04
N SER A 207 -11.31 -11.04 0.06
CA SER A 207 -10.17 -10.77 0.94
C SER A 207 -10.44 -10.92 2.45
N LYS A 208 -11.71 -10.96 2.87
CA LYS A 208 -12.11 -11.18 4.27
C LYS A 208 -11.88 -12.63 4.74
N SER A 209 -11.79 -13.59 3.82
CA SER A 209 -11.60 -15.00 4.14
C SER A 209 -10.89 -15.72 2.99
N VAL A 210 -9.55 -15.73 3.06
CA VAL A 210 -8.65 -16.35 2.09
C VAL A 210 -7.52 -17.08 2.79
N ASP A 211 -6.92 -18.02 2.06
CA ASP A 211 -5.65 -18.66 2.42
C ASP A 211 -4.47 -17.83 1.95
N ILE A 212 -4.63 -17.17 0.78
CA ILE A 212 -3.62 -16.30 0.19
C ILE A 212 -4.24 -15.03 -0.42
N LEU A 213 -3.66 -13.88 -0.09
CA LEU A 213 -4.02 -12.58 -0.62
C LEU A 213 -2.89 -12.03 -1.47
N PHE A 214 -3.16 -11.70 -2.73
CA PHE A 214 -2.22 -11.01 -3.61
C PHE A 214 -2.51 -9.51 -3.60
N ALA A 215 -1.51 -8.70 -3.26
CA ALA A 215 -1.69 -7.24 -3.15
C ALA A 215 -0.45 -6.47 -3.63
N PRO A 216 -0.61 -5.27 -4.22
CA PRO A 216 0.53 -4.38 -4.40
C PRO A 216 1.06 -3.87 -3.05
N TYR A 217 2.36 -3.56 -2.98
CA TYR A 217 3.02 -3.07 -1.77
C TYR A 217 2.29 -1.92 -1.06
N ASN A 218 1.82 -0.93 -1.83
CA ASN A 218 1.19 0.26 -1.30
C ASN A 218 -0.15 -0.01 -0.59
N TYR A 219 -0.83 -1.14 -0.85
CA TYR A 219 -2.02 -1.52 -0.08
C TYR A 219 -1.66 -1.94 1.35
N LEU A 220 -0.43 -2.41 1.55
CA LEU A 220 0.04 -2.95 2.82
C LEU A 220 0.87 -1.92 3.58
N ILE A 221 1.77 -1.18 2.93
CA ILE A 221 2.73 -0.30 3.62
C ILE A 221 2.10 1.04 3.99
N ASP A 222 1.25 1.59 3.13
CA ASP A 222 0.55 2.85 3.38
C ASP A 222 -0.58 2.63 4.42
N PRO A 223 -0.53 3.29 5.59
CA PRO A 223 -1.55 3.10 6.63
C PRO A 223 -2.96 3.48 6.16
N GLY A 224 -3.08 4.51 5.31
CA GLY A 224 -4.35 4.95 4.75
C GLY A 224 -5.01 3.87 3.90
N ASN A 225 -4.26 3.26 2.99
CA ASN A 225 -4.73 2.16 2.15
C ASN A 225 -4.97 0.89 2.97
N ARG A 226 -4.10 0.59 3.95
CA ARG A 226 -4.23 -0.60 4.81
C ARG A 226 -5.54 -0.58 5.60
N ARG A 227 -6.01 0.59 6.04
CA ARG A 227 -7.33 0.73 6.70
C ARG A 227 -8.50 0.25 5.82
N SER A 228 -8.34 0.26 4.49
CA SER A 228 -9.35 -0.28 3.57
C SER A 228 -9.39 -1.81 3.53
N LEU A 229 -8.42 -2.50 4.13
CA LEU A 229 -8.32 -3.96 4.21
C LEU A 229 -9.05 -4.50 5.45
N THR A 230 -10.31 -4.10 5.60
CA THR A 230 -11.13 -4.55 6.72
C THR A 230 -11.43 -6.06 6.59
N GLY A 231 -11.11 -6.83 7.63
CA GLY A 231 -11.36 -8.27 7.69
C GLY A 231 -10.15 -9.18 7.46
N ILE A 232 -8.95 -8.64 7.20
CA ILE A 232 -7.72 -9.44 7.25
C ILE A 232 -7.27 -9.60 8.70
N SER A 233 -7.07 -10.85 9.14
CA SER A 233 -6.36 -11.14 10.39
C SER A 233 -4.86 -11.00 10.17
N TRP A 234 -4.25 -10.00 10.80
CA TRP A 234 -2.80 -9.81 10.78
C TRP A 234 -2.08 -10.69 11.80
N ASP A 235 -2.76 -11.02 12.90
CA ASP A 235 -2.24 -11.93 13.91
C ASP A 235 -1.95 -13.28 13.27
N ASN A 236 -0.73 -13.77 13.49
CA ASN A 236 -0.19 -14.99 12.92
C ASN A 236 -0.15 -15.03 11.37
N ALA A 237 -0.28 -13.89 10.68
CA ALA A 237 -0.19 -13.83 9.22
C ALA A 237 1.27 -13.93 8.73
N VAL A 238 1.45 -14.37 7.49
CA VAL A 238 2.74 -14.38 6.80
C VAL A 238 2.75 -13.29 5.76
N LEU A 239 3.73 -12.40 5.80
CA LEU A 239 3.85 -11.30 4.86
C LEU A 239 5.06 -11.53 3.95
N ILE A 240 4.82 -11.60 2.65
CA ILE A 240 5.85 -11.85 1.63
C ILE A 240 5.97 -10.60 0.77
N PHE A 241 7.17 -10.04 0.64
CA PHE A 241 7.48 -8.98 -0.32
C PHE A 241 8.41 -9.53 -1.40
N ASP A 242 7.88 -9.68 -2.62
CA ASP A 242 8.62 -10.17 -3.78
C ASP A 242 9.07 -9.04 -4.72
N GLU A 243 10.32 -9.09 -5.14
CA GLU A 243 11.05 -7.97 -5.77
C GLU A 243 11.22 -6.78 -4.80
N ALA A 244 11.66 -7.07 -3.56
CA ALA A 244 11.76 -6.12 -2.45
C ALA A 244 12.94 -5.11 -2.53
N HIS A 245 13.63 -4.99 -3.67
CA HIS A 245 14.80 -4.10 -3.82
C HIS A 245 14.46 -2.59 -3.75
N ASN A 246 13.19 -2.20 -3.82
CA ASN A 246 12.76 -0.81 -3.62
C ASN A 246 11.94 -0.61 -2.33
N LEU A 247 11.89 -1.61 -1.45
CA LEU A 247 11.00 -1.57 -0.29
C LEU A 247 11.34 -0.40 0.62
N GLU A 248 12.63 -0.06 0.77
CA GLU A 248 13.14 1.07 1.55
C GLU A 248 12.45 2.40 1.15
N SER A 249 12.49 2.74 -0.14
CA SER A 249 11.93 4.00 -0.64
C SER A 249 10.42 4.06 -0.44
N ILE A 250 9.72 2.95 -0.67
CA ILE A 250 8.26 2.87 -0.53
C ILE A 250 7.85 3.02 0.94
N CYS A 251 8.61 2.43 1.86
CA CYS A 251 8.40 2.59 3.31
C CYS A 251 8.67 4.03 3.78
N ALA A 252 9.75 4.65 3.30
CA ALA A 252 10.07 6.04 3.60
C ALA A 252 8.98 7.00 3.09
N ASP A 253 8.53 6.81 1.84
CA ASP A 253 7.48 7.60 1.22
C ASP A 253 6.15 7.46 1.98
N ALA A 254 5.76 6.23 2.36
CA ALA A 254 4.52 5.98 3.11
C ALA A 254 4.52 6.56 4.53
N ALA A 255 5.71 6.75 5.11
CA ALA A 255 5.89 7.40 6.40
C ALA A 255 6.05 8.92 6.28
N SER A 256 6.07 9.47 5.07
CA SER A 256 6.26 10.88 4.75
C SER A 256 4.95 11.52 4.26
N PHE A 257 4.89 12.84 4.24
CA PHE A 257 3.82 13.56 3.55
C PHE A 257 4.29 14.86 2.90
N ASP A 258 3.57 15.25 1.86
CA ASP A 258 3.65 16.56 1.23
C ASP A 258 2.27 17.23 1.25
N LEU A 259 2.17 18.39 1.89
CA LEU A 259 0.98 19.21 2.00
C LEU A 259 1.10 20.41 1.07
N LEU A 260 0.50 20.30 -0.12
CA LEU A 260 0.49 21.40 -1.10
C LEU A 260 -0.53 22.46 -0.70
N THR A 261 -0.28 23.71 -1.12
CA THR A 261 -1.24 24.81 -0.99
C THR A 261 -2.62 24.43 -1.54
N SER A 262 -2.68 23.72 -2.67
CA SER A 262 -3.95 23.26 -3.27
C SER A 262 -4.71 22.25 -2.41
N ASN A 263 -4.01 21.42 -1.61
CA ASN A 263 -4.65 20.52 -0.65
C ASN A 263 -5.35 21.33 0.44
N LEU A 264 -4.65 22.30 1.03
CA LEU A 264 -5.19 23.17 2.08
C LEU A 264 -6.41 23.97 1.59
N THR A 265 -6.32 24.64 0.44
CA THR A 265 -7.44 25.38 -0.14
C THR A 265 -8.68 24.46 -0.34
N SER A 266 -8.44 23.23 -0.79
CA SER A 266 -9.50 22.26 -1.01
C SER A 266 -10.13 21.77 0.29
N CYS A 267 -9.33 21.59 1.35
CA CYS A 267 -9.77 21.23 2.71
C CYS A 267 -10.57 22.36 3.37
N ILE A 268 -10.11 23.60 3.26
CA ILE A 268 -10.81 24.79 3.77
C ILE A 268 -12.21 24.91 3.15
N THR A 269 -12.32 24.60 1.85
CA THR A 269 -13.60 24.62 1.13
C THR A 269 -14.53 23.50 1.62
N GLU A 270 -14.03 22.29 1.86
CA GLU A 270 -14.84 21.20 2.42
C GLU A 270 -15.30 21.48 3.85
N ALA A 271 -14.43 22.05 4.69
CA ALA A 271 -14.82 22.47 6.03
C ALA A 271 -15.92 23.55 5.99
N GLN A 272 -15.84 24.50 5.05
CA GLN A 272 -16.91 25.49 4.82
C GLN A 272 -18.22 24.85 4.36
N GLU A 273 -18.16 23.85 3.48
CA GLU A 273 -19.32 23.09 3.01
C GLU A 273 -19.99 22.33 4.17
N CYS A 274 -19.21 21.75 5.09
CA CYS A 274 -19.73 21.10 6.30
C CYS A 274 -20.54 22.07 7.18
N ILE A 275 -20.06 23.31 7.37
CA ILE A 275 -20.78 24.34 8.13
C ILE A 275 -22.15 24.61 7.49
N GLN A 276 -22.18 24.76 6.16
CA GLN A 276 -23.41 25.03 5.41
C GLN A 276 -24.38 23.85 5.49
N LEU A 277 -23.91 22.62 5.24
CA LEU A 277 -24.73 21.41 5.32
C LEU A 277 -25.29 21.19 6.72
N CYS A 278 -24.48 21.40 7.76
CA CYS A 278 -24.92 21.26 9.14
C CYS A 278 -25.99 22.30 9.50
N SER A 279 -25.80 23.57 9.09
CA SER A 279 -26.80 24.62 9.30
C SER A 279 -28.12 24.34 8.58
N PHE A 280 -28.06 23.80 7.36
CA PHE A 280 -29.22 23.43 6.57
C PHE A 280 -29.98 22.25 7.18
N LYS A 281 -29.28 21.17 7.58
CA LYS A 281 -29.89 20.02 8.25
C LYS A 281 -30.61 20.41 9.54
N ARG A 282 -29.98 21.24 10.39
CA ARG A 282 -30.59 21.75 11.62
C ARG A 282 -31.88 22.57 11.38
N SER A 283 -32.06 23.12 10.18
CA SER A 283 -33.29 23.85 9.82
C SER A 283 -34.45 22.95 9.34
N ILE A 284 -34.16 21.72 8.91
CA ILE A 284 -35.14 20.77 8.36
C ILE A 284 -35.52 19.71 9.39
N GLU A 285 -34.53 19.21 10.12
CA GLU A 285 -34.69 18.18 11.12
C GLU A 285 -34.81 18.87 12.49
N ASN A 286 -36.04 19.01 13.02
CA ASN A 286 -36.31 19.44 14.41
C ASN A 286 -35.74 18.46 15.47
N SER A 287 -34.93 17.49 15.06
CA SER A 287 -34.15 16.61 15.91
C SER A 287 -32.75 17.20 16.09
N ALA A 288 -32.45 17.60 17.32
CA ALA A 288 -31.10 17.88 17.77
C ALA A 288 -30.26 16.59 17.84
N GLU A 289 -30.05 15.93 16.69
CA GLU A 289 -28.99 14.93 16.59
C GLU A 289 -27.67 15.67 16.82
N LYS A 290 -27.12 15.51 18.03
CA LYS A 290 -25.84 16.08 18.48
C LYS A 290 -24.64 15.54 17.69
N GLN A 291 -24.85 14.76 16.64
CA GLN A 291 -23.80 14.11 15.87
C GLN A 291 -22.96 15.11 15.08
N PHE A 292 -23.56 16.22 14.61
CA PHE A 292 -22.86 17.22 13.81
C PHE A 292 -22.92 18.60 14.46
N ASP A 293 -21.76 19.23 14.59
CA ASP A 293 -21.59 20.54 15.24
C ASP A 293 -20.93 21.55 14.29
N PRO A 294 -21.66 22.61 13.86
CA PRO A 294 -21.10 23.61 12.96
C PRO A 294 -19.96 24.41 13.61
N GLU A 295 -19.91 24.50 14.94
CA GLU A 295 -18.80 25.14 15.65
C GLU A 295 -17.50 24.36 15.46
N ASN A 296 -17.55 23.03 15.54
CA ASN A 296 -16.39 22.17 15.29
C ASN A 296 -15.84 22.34 13.86
N TYR A 297 -16.71 22.44 12.85
CA TYR A 297 -16.28 22.67 11.47
C TYR A 297 -15.75 24.09 11.24
N ALA A 298 -16.30 25.08 11.93
CA ALA A 298 -15.77 26.45 11.92
C ALA A 298 -14.36 26.51 12.54
N ILE A 299 -14.14 25.82 13.66
CA ILE A 299 -12.82 25.66 14.29
C ILE A 299 -11.85 24.98 13.31
N LEU A 300 -12.24 23.87 12.70
CA LEU A 300 -11.42 23.17 11.71
C LEU A 300 -11.04 24.08 10.55
N LYS A 301 -12.00 24.80 9.97
CA LYS A 301 -11.75 25.77 8.88
C LYS A 301 -10.76 26.86 9.31
N ALA A 302 -10.96 27.45 10.49
CA ALA A 302 -10.09 28.51 11.01
C ALA A 302 -8.65 28.00 11.22
N LEU A 303 -8.49 26.79 11.76
CA LEU A 303 -7.18 26.16 11.94
C LEU A 303 -6.48 25.90 10.60
N LEU A 304 -7.19 25.40 9.59
CA LEU A 304 -6.62 25.16 8.26
C LEU A 304 -6.18 26.47 7.58
N MET A 305 -6.96 27.55 7.73
CA MET A 305 -6.58 28.88 7.25
C MET A 305 -5.37 29.44 8.00
N ALA A 306 -5.32 29.26 9.32
CA ALA A 306 -4.17 29.68 10.13
C ALA A 306 -2.90 28.90 9.76
N LEU A 307 -3.01 27.59 9.48
CA LEU A 307 -1.93 26.75 8.99
C LEU A 307 -1.44 27.22 7.62
N GLU A 308 -2.34 27.46 6.66
CA GLU A 308 -1.99 28.00 5.33
C GLU A 308 -1.25 29.34 5.46
N LYS A 309 -1.73 30.23 6.31
CA LYS A 309 -1.10 31.52 6.58
C LYS A 309 0.30 31.34 7.19
N LYS A 310 0.45 30.51 8.22
CA LYS A 310 1.74 30.27 8.89
C LYS A 310 2.79 29.69 7.95
N ILE A 311 2.41 28.76 7.07
CA ILE A 311 3.30 28.24 6.01
C ILE A 311 3.71 29.37 5.04
N GLY A 312 2.77 30.26 4.70
CA GLY A 312 3.00 31.43 3.84
C GLY A 312 3.89 32.52 4.45
N GLU A 313 4.02 32.59 5.77
CA GLU A 313 4.81 33.59 6.49
C GLU A 313 6.26 33.17 6.74
N LEU A 314 6.62 31.91 6.51
CA LEU A 314 8.00 31.44 6.64
C LEU A 314 8.94 32.22 5.71
N VAL A 315 10.08 32.67 6.23
CA VAL A 315 11.11 33.35 5.44
C VAL A 315 11.98 32.29 4.78
N ILE A 316 11.99 32.26 3.44
CA ILE A 316 12.79 31.33 2.64
C ILE A 316 13.94 32.11 2.02
N ASP A 317 15.15 31.93 2.55
CA ASP A 317 16.34 32.68 2.11
C ASP A 317 16.84 32.24 0.73
N SER A 318 16.65 30.96 0.37
CA SER A 318 17.05 30.39 -0.92
C SER A 318 15.93 29.53 -1.49
N LYS A 319 15.50 29.83 -2.72
CA LYS A 319 14.51 29.02 -3.44
C LYS A 319 15.02 27.61 -3.77
N GLU A 320 16.34 27.45 -3.91
CA GLU A 320 16.96 26.14 -4.19
C GLU A 320 17.02 25.26 -2.94
N LEU A 321 17.35 25.85 -1.78
CA LEU A 321 17.51 25.09 -0.53
C LEU A 321 16.22 25.01 0.31
N GLY A 322 15.23 25.85 0.02
CA GLY A 322 14.00 25.96 0.80
C GLY A 322 14.25 26.37 2.26
N TYR A 323 13.24 26.18 3.10
CA TYR A 323 13.34 26.33 4.54
C TYR A 323 13.37 24.94 5.19
N THR A 324 14.50 24.57 5.80
CA THR A 324 14.71 23.23 6.37
C THR A 324 15.02 23.31 7.87
N LYS A 325 14.39 22.44 8.66
CA LYS A 325 14.58 22.28 10.11
C LYS A 325 14.57 20.80 10.50
N PRO A 326 15.12 20.43 11.69
CA PRO A 326 14.97 19.08 12.22
C PRO A 326 13.50 18.66 12.32
N GLY A 327 13.21 17.37 12.16
CA GLY A 327 11.84 16.86 12.15
C GLY A 327 11.02 17.22 13.39
N SER A 328 11.65 17.34 14.56
CA SER A 328 10.98 17.74 15.82
C SER A 328 10.39 19.15 15.80
N TYR A 329 10.85 20.03 14.89
CA TYR A 329 10.32 21.38 14.73
C TYR A 329 8.82 21.39 14.36
N ILE A 330 8.30 20.32 13.76
CA ILE A 330 6.88 20.21 13.41
C ILE A 330 5.97 20.41 14.63
N TYR A 331 6.38 19.95 15.82
CA TYR A 331 5.56 20.06 17.03
C TYR A 331 5.53 21.49 17.57
N GLU A 332 6.67 22.18 17.55
CA GLU A 332 6.73 23.62 17.87
C GLU A 332 5.84 24.40 16.89
N PHE A 333 6.05 24.16 15.59
CA PHE A 333 5.30 24.80 14.51
C PHE A 333 3.79 24.60 14.62
N LEU A 334 3.32 23.40 14.96
CA LEU A 334 1.89 23.09 15.13
C LEU A 334 1.33 23.54 16.48
N SER A 335 2.14 23.55 17.54
CA SER A 335 1.71 23.96 18.89
C SER A 335 1.30 25.42 18.96
N GLU A 336 1.92 26.31 18.17
CA GLU A 336 1.52 27.72 18.04
C GLU A 336 0.11 27.88 17.46
N LEU A 337 -0.39 26.87 16.76
CA LEU A 337 -1.76 26.79 16.24
C LEU A 337 -2.69 25.98 17.17
N ASN A 338 -2.24 25.66 18.39
CA ASN A 338 -2.90 24.75 19.34
C ASN A 338 -3.13 23.33 18.80
N ILE A 339 -2.32 22.88 17.83
CA ILE A 339 -2.34 21.50 17.32
C ILE A 339 -1.27 20.70 18.08
N THR A 340 -1.73 19.83 18.96
CA THR A 340 -0.94 19.03 19.91
C THR A 340 -1.40 17.58 19.87
N SER A 341 -0.74 16.67 20.59
CA SER A 341 -1.17 15.25 20.63
C SER A 341 -2.57 15.05 21.24
N GLU A 342 -3.01 15.95 22.13
CA GLU A 342 -4.35 15.88 22.73
C GLU A 342 -5.41 16.47 21.80
N THR A 343 -5.13 17.62 21.20
CA THR A 343 -6.08 18.29 20.29
C THR A 343 -6.15 17.59 18.94
N SER A 344 -5.09 16.90 18.49
CA SER A 344 -5.09 16.15 17.23
C SER A 344 -6.13 15.03 17.23
N LYS A 345 -6.31 14.30 18.34
CA LYS A 345 -7.36 13.26 18.46
C LYS A 345 -8.74 13.83 18.21
N LYS A 346 -9.06 14.97 18.85
CA LYS A 346 -10.33 15.67 18.63
C LYS A 346 -10.46 16.18 17.19
N LEU A 347 -9.38 16.69 16.60
CA LEU A 347 -9.39 17.13 15.20
C LEU A 347 -9.64 15.96 14.24
N ILE A 348 -9.05 14.79 14.50
CA ILE A 348 -9.31 13.57 13.73
C ILE A 348 -10.77 13.17 13.84
N GLU A 349 -11.36 13.17 15.05
CA GLU A 349 -12.79 12.88 15.24
C GLU A 349 -13.69 13.89 14.49
N ILE A 350 -13.34 15.17 14.50
CA ILE A 350 -14.04 16.22 13.75
C ILE A 350 -13.93 15.99 12.24
N ILE A 351 -12.74 15.60 11.75
CA ILE A 351 -12.52 15.26 10.33
C ILE A 351 -13.32 14.03 9.94
N ASP A 352 -13.31 12.96 10.75
CA ASP A 352 -14.11 11.75 10.51
C ASP A 352 -15.60 12.11 10.43
N SER A 353 -16.07 12.97 11.33
CA SER A 353 -17.45 13.48 11.35
C SER A 353 -17.75 14.38 10.13
N ALA A 354 -16.78 15.18 9.68
CA ALA A 354 -16.89 16.00 8.47
C ALA A 354 -16.97 15.12 7.22
N SER A 355 -16.12 14.09 7.12
CA SER A 355 -16.13 13.10 6.05
C SER A 355 -17.51 12.44 5.96
N LEU A 356 -18.06 11.98 7.09
CA LEU A 356 -19.42 11.43 7.15
C LEU A 356 -20.50 12.43 6.70
N LEU A 357 -20.45 13.68 7.19
CA LEU A 357 -21.42 14.71 6.83
C LEU A 357 -21.38 15.07 5.34
N LEU A 358 -20.19 15.22 4.76
CA LEU A 358 -20.02 15.48 3.33
C LEU A 358 -20.53 14.32 2.49
N GLU A 359 -20.33 13.09 2.95
CA GLU A 359 -20.90 11.92 2.31
C GLU A 359 -22.44 11.91 2.39
N GLU A 360 -23.04 12.33 3.50
CA GLU A 360 -24.51 12.42 3.68
C GLU A 360 -25.14 13.57 2.90
N GLY A 361 -24.53 14.76 2.89
CA GLY A 361 -25.03 15.94 2.18
C GLY A 361 -25.12 15.71 0.67
N ASN A 362 -24.18 14.94 0.11
CA ASN A 362 -24.23 14.50 -1.29
C ASN A 362 -25.35 13.48 -1.60
N SER A 363 -26.07 13.02 -0.59
CA SER A 363 -27.21 12.12 -0.74
C SER A 363 -28.58 12.81 -0.64
N GLY A 364 -28.65 14.12 -0.35
CA GLY A 364 -29.90 14.88 -0.43
C GLY A 364 -30.28 15.23 -1.88
N GLU A 365 -31.57 15.18 -2.21
CA GLU A 365 -32.12 15.57 -3.52
C GLU A 365 -31.62 16.95 -3.97
N THR A 366 -30.80 17.00 -5.01
CA THR A 366 -30.54 18.23 -5.76
C THR A 366 -31.20 18.13 -7.12
N LYS A 367 -32.09 19.09 -7.38
CA LYS A 367 -32.80 19.32 -8.64
C LYS A 367 -31.84 19.23 -9.83
N ALA A 368 -32.36 18.70 -10.93
CA ALA A 368 -31.69 18.47 -12.20
C ALA A 368 -30.68 19.59 -12.57
N GLY A 369 -29.40 19.22 -12.74
CA GLY A 369 -28.44 20.03 -13.48
C GLY A 369 -27.09 20.35 -12.81
N VAL A 370 -26.88 20.06 -11.52
CA VAL A 370 -25.59 20.35 -10.85
C VAL A 370 -24.83 19.06 -10.55
N LYS A 371 -23.61 18.96 -11.09
CA LYS A 371 -22.71 17.79 -10.97
C LYS A 371 -22.48 17.43 -9.50
N ALA A 372 -22.94 16.24 -9.08
CA ALA A 372 -22.72 15.69 -7.75
C ALA A 372 -21.22 15.49 -7.47
N LYS A 373 -20.70 16.10 -6.39
CA LYS A 373 -19.31 15.95 -5.90
C LYS A 373 -19.28 15.10 -4.62
N SER A 374 -19.66 13.83 -4.72
CA SER A 374 -19.44 12.84 -3.65
C SER A 374 -17.95 12.45 -3.64
N THR A 375 -17.14 13.22 -2.93
CA THR A 375 -15.68 13.08 -2.84
C THR A 375 -15.31 12.12 -1.72
N VAL A 376 -14.28 11.28 -1.87
CA VAL A 376 -13.45 10.93 -0.69
C VAL A 376 -12.99 12.26 -0.11
N SER A 377 -13.35 12.55 1.14
CA SER A 377 -13.09 13.88 1.72
C SER A 377 -11.61 14.21 1.57
N ARG A 378 -11.34 15.39 1.00
CA ARG A 378 -9.98 15.92 0.89
C ARG A 378 -9.38 16.16 2.27
N LEU A 379 -10.22 16.36 3.29
CA LEU A 379 -9.83 16.45 4.70
C LEU A 379 -9.09 15.20 5.20
N GLU A 380 -9.27 14.03 4.58
CA GLU A 380 -8.48 12.83 4.90
C GLU A 380 -6.97 13.07 4.76
N THR A 381 -6.55 13.96 3.85
CA THR A 381 -5.12 14.35 3.72
C THR A 381 -4.58 14.96 5.01
N ILE A 382 -5.40 15.75 5.72
CA ILE A 382 -5.04 16.37 6.99
C ILE A 382 -5.08 15.33 8.11
N ARG A 383 -6.06 14.44 8.10
CA ARG A 383 -6.14 13.33 9.04
C ARG A 383 -4.91 12.42 8.96
N ASP A 384 -4.49 12.03 7.76
CA ASP A 384 -3.30 11.21 7.52
C ASP A 384 -2.02 11.91 8.00
N MET A 385 -1.89 13.21 7.72
CA MET A 385 -0.80 14.03 8.26
C MET A 385 -0.77 14.00 9.80
N LEU A 386 -1.92 14.19 10.45
CA LEU A 386 -1.99 14.18 11.92
C LEU A 386 -1.69 12.80 12.50
N ASP A 387 -2.15 11.72 11.86
CA ASP A 387 -1.82 10.34 12.23
C ASP A 387 -0.32 10.07 12.14
N ILE A 388 0.35 10.54 11.08
CA ILE A 388 1.80 10.39 10.90
C ILE A 388 2.57 11.18 11.97
N ILE A 389 2.19 12.44 12.21
CA ILE A 389 2.87 13.33 13.18
C ILE A 389 2.69 12.82 14.61
N PHE A 390 1.47 12.51 15.02
CA PHE A 390 1.15 12.17 16.41
C PHE A 390 1.09 10.65 16.67
N LYS A 391 1.70 9.85 15.79
CA LYS A 391 1.76 8.39 15.87
C LYS A 391 2.22 7.92 17.25
N GLY A 392 1.40 7.12 17.91
CA GLY A 392 1.71 6.54 19.23
C GLY A 392 1.79 7.55 20.38
N GLY A 393 1.39 8.81 20.19
CA GLY A 393 1.35 9.85 21.23
C GLY A 393 2.71 10.39 21.69
N GLY A 394 3.82 9.85 21.16
CA GLY A 394 5.18 10.30 21.44
C GLY A 394 5.77 11.14 20.32
N GLN A 395 6.93 11.74 20.58
CA GLN A 395 7.68 12.55 19.58
C GLN A 395 9.01 11.89 19.17
N ASN A 396 9.33 10.72 19.72
CA ASN A 396 10.64 10.07 19.58
C ASN A 396 11.00 9.70 18.14
N HIS A 397 10.00 9.43 17.29
CA HIS A 397 10.23 9.11 15.87
C HIS A 397 10.65 10.32 15.06
N ALA A 398 10.34 11.55 15.49
CA ALA A 398 10.63 12.77 14.74
C ALA A 398 12.12 13.04 14.52
N LYS A 399 13.02 12.37 15.26
CA LYS A 399 14.47 12.39 15.02
C LYS A 399 14.86 11.80 13.65
N TYR A 400 14.00 10.98 13.05
CA TYR A 400 14.20 10.38 11.73
C TYR A 400 13.60 11.23 10.61
N TYR A 401 13.06 12.41 10.92
CA TYR A 401 12.36 13.25 9.96
C TYR A 401 13.10 14.55 9.68
N SER A 402 12.82 15.14 8.51
CA SER A 402 13.17 16.52 8.18
C SER A 402 11.92 17.33 7.90
N PHE A 403 11.81 18.50 8.53
CA PHE A 403 10.80 19.50 8.20
C PHE A 403 11.32 20.35 7.07
N HIS A 404 10.57 20.44 5.97
CA HIS A 404 10.98 21.20 4.81
C HIS A 404 9.81 21.99 4.22
N VAL A 405 10.07 23.23 3.82
CA VAL A 405 9.12 24.05 3.06
C VAL A 405 9.81 24.58 1.83
N ASN A 406 9.27 24.25 0.65
CA ASN A 406 9.75 24.78 -0.61
C ASN A 406 8.75 25.77 -1.21
N GLU A 407 9.24 26.62 -2.11
CA GLU A 407 8.44 27.54 -2.88
C GLU A 407 8.56 27.19 -4.36
N SER A 408 7.43 26.85 -4.97
CA SER A 408 7.36 26.57 -6.40
C SER A 408 6.85 27.80 -7.14
N SER A 409 7.68 28.37 -8.02
CA SER A 409 7.18 29.31 -9.02
C SER A 409 6.58 28.50 -10.17
N ARG A 410 5.27 28.59 -10.39
CA ARG A 410 4.68 28.12 -11.65
C ARG A 410 5.30 28.94 -12.78
N GLN A 411 6.24 28.35 -13.52
CA GLN A 411 6.51 28.80 -14.88
C GLN A 411 5.32 28.35 -15.72
N THR A 412 4.34 29.24 -15.93
CA THR A 412 3.38 29.05 -17.01
C THR A 412 4.14 29.18 -18.32
N SER A 413 4.48 28.05 -18.92
CA SER A 413 4.82 27.95 -20.34
C SER A 413 3.55 28.28 -21.14
N GLY A 414 3.32 29.56 -21.37
CA GLY A 414 2.14 30.06 -22.08
C GLY A 414 2.09 31.59 -22.01
N ASP A 415 2.31 32.20 -23.16
CA ASP A 415 2.36 33.64 -23.41
C ASP A 415 1.01 34.29 -23.08
N SER A 416 0.83 34.77 -21.84
CA SER A 416 -0.24 35.71 -21.46
C SER A 416 -0.01 36.23 -20.04
N LEU A 417 0.04 37.56 -19.90
CA LEU A 417 -0.07 38.37 -18.68
C LEU A 417 0.39 37.72 -17.36
N GLN A 418 1.57 38.16 -16.89
CA GLN A 418 2.04 37.95 -15.52
C GLN A 418 1.08 38.59 -14.50
N VAL A 419 0.01 37.88 -14.16
CA VAL A 419 -0.65 38.07 -12.88
C VAL A 419 0.35 37.57 -11.84
N PHE A 420 0.78 38.44 -10.92
CA PHE A 420 1.58 38.07 -9.74
C PHE A 420 0.84 36.99 -8.95
N GLY A 421 1.06 35.72 -9.31
CA GLY A 421 0.48 34.58 -8.63
C GLY A 421 1.09 34.49 -7.24
N LYS A 422 0.24 34.41 -6.21
CA LYS A 422 0.65 34.10 -4.84
C LYS A 422 1.58 32.87 -4.88
N ALA A 423 2.77 33.00 -4.32
CA ALA A 423 3.76 31.92 -4.37
C ALA A 423 3.19 30.67 -3.70
N SER A 424 3.28 29.53 -4.40
CA SER A 424 2.73 28.26 -3.94
C SER A 424 3.78 27.52 -3.15
N ARG A 425 3.52 27.30 -1.87
CA ARG A 425 4.42 26.58 -0.96
C ARG A 425 3.92 25.17 -0.69
N THR A 426 4.86 24.26 -0.50
CA THR A 426 4.59 22.88 -0.08
C THR A 426 5.25 22.67 1.27
N LEU A 427 4.48 22.24 2.26
CA LEU A 427 5.00 21.78 3.53
C LEU A 427 5.25 20.27 3.45
N SER A 428 6.48 19.87 3.70
CA SER A 428 6.94 18.50 3.61
C SER A 428 7.50 18.02 4.95
N TRP A 429 7.17 16.79 5.31
CA TRP A 429 7.79 16.10 6.45
C TRP A 429 8.25 14.73 5.99
N TRP A 430 9.55 14.62 5.70
CA TRP A 430 10.12 13.46 5.06
C TRP A 430 10.81 12.56 6.07
N CYS A 431 10.44 11.28 6.06
CA CYS A 431 11.02 10.23 6.87
C CYS A 431 12.26 9.66 6.18
N PHE A 432 13.36 9.55 6.93
CA PHE A 432 14.61 8.94 6.49
C PHE A 432 14.89 7.60 7.18
N ASN A 433 13.89 7.02 7.85
CA ASN A 433 13.96 5.70 8.45
C ASN A 433 12.77 4.83 8.00
N PRO A 434 12.94 3.99 6.97
CA PRO A 434 11.86 3.17 6.44
C PRO A 434 11.34 2.13 7.45
N GLY A 435 12.14 1.78 8.47
CA GLY A 435 11.72 0.84 9.51
C GLY A 435 10.47 1.24 10.28
N LEU A 436 10.16 2.54 10.38
CA LEU A 436 8.95 3.03 11.06
C LEU A 436 7.64 2.51 10.45
N ALA A 437 7.62 2.26 9.13
CA ALA A 437 6.47 1.67 8.44
C ALA A 437 6.38 0.17 8.70
N MET A 438 7.52 -0.51 8.81
CA MET A 438 7.60 -1.96 8.98
C MET A 438 7.32 -2.42 10.42
N GLU A 439 7.71 -1.62 11.43
CA GLU A 439 7.45 -1.88 12.85
C GLU A 439 5.96 -2.05 13.17
N GLU A 440 5.06 -1.47 12.38
CA GLU A 440 3.61 -1.63 12.57
C GLU A 440 3.18 -3.09 12.41
N PHE A 441 3.78 -3.83 11.47
CA PHE A 441 3.45 -5.23 11.25
C PHE A 441 3.83 -6.11 12.44
N LEU A 442 4.92 -5.77 13.16
CA LEU A 442 5.29 -6.45 14.40
C LEU A 442 4.22 -6.25 15.48
N LYS A 443 3.68 -5.03 15.61
CA LYS A 443 2.61 -4.71 16.57
C LYS A 443 1.29 -5.40 16.23
N LEU A 444 1.07 -5.70 14.96
CA LEU A 444 -0.12 -6.41 14.47
C LEU A 444 -0.04 -7.94 14.67
N GLY A 445 1.05 -8.47 15.22
CA GLY A 445 1.20 -9.90 15.48
C GLY A 445 1.55 -10.72 14.23
N VAL A 446 2.12 -10.08 13.18
CA VAL A 446 2.56 -10.79 11.98
C VAL A 446 3.62 -11.83 12.37
N ARG A 447 3.42 -13.05 11.91
CA ARG A 447 4.23 -14.22 12.25
C ARG A 447 5.63 -14.14 11.66
N SER A 448 5.72 -13.77 10.39
CA SER A 448 6.99 -13.74 9.64
C SER A 448 6.87 -12.78 8.47
N ILE A 449 7.87 -11.92 8.31
CA ILE A 449 8.06 -11.07 7.13
C ILE A 449 9.19 -11.67 6.29
N ILE A 450 8.87 -12.07 5.06
CA ILE A 450 9.83 -12.66 4.12
C ILE A 450 10.08 -11.65 2.99
N LEU A 451 11.33 -11.20 2.87
CA LEU A 451 11.79 -10.33 1.79
C LEU A 451 12.58 -11.16 0.78
N THR A 452 12.22 -11.05 -0.49
CA THR A 452 12.94 -11.71 -1.57
C THR A 452 13.13 -10.81 -2.78
N SER A 453 14.29 -10.92 -3.42
CA SER A 453 14.60 -10.28 -4.70
C SER A 453 15.88 -10.86 -5.29
N GLY A 454 16.09 -10.63 -6.59
CA GLY A 454 17.33 -11.02 -7.28
C GLY A 454 18.53 -10.13 -7.00
N THR A 455 18.35 -9.03 -6.27
CA THR A 455 19.38 -7.99 -6.09
C THR A 455 19.33 -7.37 -4.70
N LEU A 456 19.11 -8.17 -3.64
CA LEU A 456 19.03 -7.65 -2.26
C LEU A 456 20.39 -7.41 -1.59
N SER A 457 21.49 -7.86 -2.21
CA SER A 457 22.83 -7.73 -1.63
C SER A 457 23.33 -6.28 -1.67
N PRO A 458 23.98 -5.77 -0.59
CA PRO A 458 24.31 -6.45 0.67
C PRO A 458 23.14 -6.54 1.66
N LEU A 459 22.85 -7.74 2.19
CA LEU A 459 21.68 -7.99 3.05
C LEU A 459 21.74 -7.27 4.40
N ASP A 460 22.94 -7.05 4.94
CA ASP A 460 23.14 -6.34 6.20
C ASP A 460 22.67 -4.88 6.14
N SER A 461 22.93 -4.19 5.02
CA SER A 461 22.49 -2.79 4.83
C SER A 461 20.97 -2.70 4.88
N LEU A 462 20.29 -3.56 4.11
CA LEU A 462 18.83 -3.57 4.04
C LEU A 462 18.19 -3.91 5.40
N ALA A 463 18.75 -4.88 6.12
CA ALA A 463 18.26 -5.23 7.45
C ALA A 463 18.37 -4.06 8.44
N MET A 464 19.49 -3.33 8.41
CA MET A 464 19.72 -2.15 9.25
C MET A 464 18.76 -1.00 8.89
N GLU A 465 18.56 -0.74 7.60
CA GLU A 465 17.68 0.34 7.13
C GLU A 465 16.21 0.11 7.50
N LEU A 466 15.74 -1.14 7.38
CA LEU A 466 14.37 -1.51 7.77
C LEU A 466 14.17 -1.61 9.27
N ASN A 467 15.22 -1.46 10.08
CA ASN A 467 15.17 -1.60 11.54
C ASN A 467 14.46 -2.90 11.99
N LEU A 468 14.70 -4.00 11.28
CA LEU A 468 14.09 -5.30 11.52
C LEU A 468 15.15 -6.39 11.59
N GLU A 469 14.95 -7.35 12.48
CA GLU A 469 15.81 -8.53 12.55
C GLU A 469 15.38 -9.58 11.52
N PHE A 470 16.36 -10.10 10.77
CA PHE A 470 16.20 -11.21 9.82
C PHE A 470 17.16 -12.35 10.18
N PRO A 471 16.79 -13.22 11.13
CA PRO A 471 17.65 -14.35 11.54
C PRO A 471 17.83 -15.41 10.45
N VAL A 472 16.85 -15.53 9.55
CA VAL A 472 16.91 -16.44 8.42
C VAL A 472 17.41 -15.68 7.19
N ARG A 473 18.55 -16.10 6.66
CA ARG A 473 19.18 -15.44 5.50
C ARG A 473 19.63 -16.46 4.47
N LEU A 474 19.59 -16.05 3.21
CA LEU A 474 20.07 -16.83 2.08
C LEU A 474 20.64 -15.90 1.02
N GLU A 475 21.80 -16.25 0.49
CA GLU A 475 22.38 -15.68 -0.73
C GLU A 475 22.75 -16.87 -1.62
N ASN A 476 21.96 -17.11 -2.67
CA ASN A 476 22.24 -18.20 -3.59
C ASN A 476 23.31 -17.78 -4.62
N PRO A 477 24.22 -18.69 -5.02
CA PRO A 477 25.20 -18.38 -6.04
C PRO A 477 24.53 -18.05 -7.38
N HIS A 478 25.23 -17.26 -8.20
CA HIS A 478 24.79 -16.95 -9.55
C HIS A 478 24.77 -18.21 -10.43
N VAL A 479 23.71 -18.37 -11.24
CA VAL A 479 23.56 -19.54 -12.14
C VAL A 479 24.34 -19.38 -13.44
N ILE A 480 24.62 -18.13 -13.85
CA ILE A 480 25.39 -17.83 -15.05
C ILE A 480 26.89 -17.92 -14.73
N SER A 481 27.61 -18.68 -15.55
CA SER A 481 29.05 -18.89 -15.41
C SER A 481 29.86 -17.68 -15.93
N GLN A 482 31.11 -17.55 -15.49
CA GLN A 482 31.96 -16.39 -15.82
C GLN A 482 32.23 -16.22 -17.32
N ASP A 483 32.15 -17.29 -18.11
CA ASP A 483 32.31 -17.27 -19.56
C ASP A 483 31.11 -16.66 -20.30
N GLN A 484 29.95 -16.57 -19.64
CA GLN A 484 28.72 -16.06 -20.24
C GLN A 484 28.50 -14.56 -20.00
N ILE A 485 29.23 -13.94 -19.07
CA ILE A 485 29.13 -12.51 -18.74
C ILE A 485 30.51 -11.90 -18.63
N TRP A 486 30.74 -10.82 -19.39
CA TRP A 486 31.86 -9.92 -19.17
C TRP A 486 31.40 -8.66 -18.44
N VAL A 487 31.98 -8.40 -17.26
CA VAL A 487 31.77 -7.16 -16.52
C VAL A 487 33.06 -6.35 -16.59
N GLY A 488 32.96 -5.11 -17.05
CA GLY A 488 34.09 -4.19 -17.09
C GLY A 488 33.63 -2.75 -16.85
N VAL A 489 34.49 -1.95 -16.24
CA VAL A 489 34.29 -0.51 -16.07
C VAL A 489 35.07 0.21 -17.16
N VAL A 490 34.41 1.13 -17.85
CA VAL A 490 35.05 2.04 -18.82
C VAL A 490 35.21 3.41 -18.16
N PRO A 491 36.38 3.73 -17.57
CA PRO A 491 36.55 4.96 -16.79
C PRO A 491 36.77 6.20 -17.66
N VAL A 492 37.24 6.01 -18.90
CA VAL A 492 37.61 7.07 -19.85
C VAL A 492 37.08 6.72 -21.22
N GLY A 493 36.70 7.75 -21.99
CA GLY A 493 36.33 7.54 -23.38
C GLY A 493 37.53 7.55 -24.34
N PRO A 494 37.29 7.40 -25.65
CA PRO A 494 38.30 7.33 -26.69
C PRO A 494 39.28 8.51 -26.78
N SER A 495 38.90 9.70 -26.32
CA SER A 495 39.77 10.88 -26.29
C SER A 495 40.61 10.96 -25.01
N GLY A 496 40.46 10.00 -24.09
CA GLY A 496 41.05 10.01 -22.76
C GLY A 496 40.29 10.85 -21.73
N HIS A 497 39.15 11.44 -22.11
CA HIS A 497 38.34 12.21 -21.18
C HIS A 497 37.61 11.30 -20.17
N PRO A 498 37.63 11.62 -18.86
CA PRO A 498 36.92 10.84 -17.84
C PRO A 498 35.41 10.79 -18.09
N LEU A 499 34.83 9.60 -17.93
CA LEU A 499 33.38 9.38 -17.95
C LEU A 499 32.83 9.56 -16.53
N ASN A 500 32.70 10.82 -16.10
CA ASN A 500 32.15 11.18 -14.80
C ASN A 500 30.80 11.90 -14.97
N SER A 501 29.71 11.25 -14.57
CA SER A 501 28.33 11.78 -14.66
C SER A 501 27.87 12.58 -13.43
N SER A 502 28.80 13.10 -12.61
CA SER A 502 28.44 13.94 -11.47
C SER A 502 27.68 15.21 -11.89
N TYR A 503 26.91 15.80 -10.97
CA TYR A 503 26.18 17.05 -11.21
C TYR A 503 27.06 18.16 -11.83
N ARG A 504 28.33 18.24 -11.40
CA ARG A 504 29.29 19.24 -11.87
C ARG A 504 29.73 19.04 -13.33
N THR A 505 29.68 17.81 -13.83
CA THR A 505 30.32 17.42 -15.11
C THR A 505 29.34 16.95 -16.17
N ARG A 506 28.17 16.42 -15.78
CA ARG A 506 27.19 15.81 -16.69
C ARG A 506 26.64 16.74 -17.77
N GLU A 507 26.60 18.05 -17.50
CA GLU A 507 26.12 19.05 -18.46
C GLU A 507 27.21 19.57 -19.41
N THR A 508 28.47 19.24 -19.15
CA THR A 508 29.58 19.74 -19.99
C THR A 508 29.52 19.13 -21.39
N VAL A 509 29.79 19.95 -22.40
CA VAL A 509 29.80 19.52 -23.82
C VAL A 509 30.80 18.38 -24.03
N LYS A 510 31.99 18.47 -23.41
CA LYS A 510 33.04 17.44 -23.49
C LYS A 510 32.55 16.09 -22.98
N TYR A 511 31.91 16.05 -21.81
CA TYR A 511 31.35 14.80 -21.27
C TYR A 511 30.28 14.22 -22.19
N LYS A 512 29.33 15.03 -22.68
CA LYS A 512 28.25 14.57 -23.58
C LYS A 512 28.79 14.02 -24.89
N GLN A 513 29.76 14.69 -25.50
CA GLN A 513 30.43 14.24 -26.72
C GLN A 513 31.21 12.94 -26.50
N GLU A 514 31.93 12.84 -25.39
CA GLU A 514 32.71 11.65 -25.07
C GLU A 514 31.80 10.44 -24.85
N LEU A 515 30.77 10.60 -24.03
CA LEU A 515 29.76 9.58 -23.78
C LEU A 515 29.08 9.12 -25.07
N GLY A 516 28.69 10.08 -25.92
CA GLY A 516 28.13 9.79 -27.24
C GLY A 516 29.08 9.00 -28.13
N THR A 517 30.37 9.31 -28.08
CA THR A 517 31.40 8.59 -28.86
C THR A 517 31.60 7.16 -28.36
N VAL A 518 31.62 6.95 -27.04
CA VAL A 518 31.71 5.61 -26.42
C VAL A 518 30.52 4.74 -26.85
N ILE A 519 29.30 5.26 -26.67
CA ILE A 519 28.06 4.57 -27.07
C ILE A 519 28.08 4.28 -28.57
N GLY A 520 28.39 5.29 -29.40
CA GLY A 520 28.41 5.14 -30.85
C GLY A 520 29.43 4.12 -31.36
N ARG A 521 30.53 3.87 -30.65
CA ARG A 521 31.49 2.80 -30.99
C ARG A 521 31.00 1.43 -30.55
N GLN A 522 30.31 1.33 -29.41
CA GLN A 522 29.78 0.06 -28.91
C GLN A 522 28.68 -0.51 -29.80
N PHE A 523 27.86 0.35 -30.43
CA PHE A 523 26.78 -0.05 -31.33
C PHE A 523 27.19 -0.16 -32.81
N LYS A 524 28.47 0.10 -33.15
CA LYS A 524 29.05 -0.26 -34.45
C LYS A 524 29.48 -1.73 -34.42
N VAL A 525 28.50 -2.62 -34.41
CA VAL A 525 28.68 -4.06 -34.67
C VAL A 525 28.16 -4.37 -36.06
#